data_AF-A0A1L9U610-F1
#
_entry.id   AF-A0A1L9U610-F1
#
_cell.length_a   1.000
_cell.length_b   1.000
_cell.length_c   1.000
_cell.angle_alpha   90.00
_cell.angle_beta   90.00
_cell.angle_gamma   90.00
#
_symmetry.space_group_name_H-M   'P 1'
#
loop_
_entity.id
_entity.type
_entity.pdbx_description
1 polymer ?
#
loop_
_entity_poly.entity_id
_entity_poly.type
_entity_poly.pdbx_seq_one_letter_code
_entity_poly.pdbx_strand_id
1 'polypeptide(L)'
;MRVQPFITSFFLAVSIATAADGETCENGLAQGCNWEGTAPFCDASDHPVGYKDNGWTLVATTKYEDHTALELEGKISLECYEIYGAGCVTGWKNLWCPRMIS
;
A
#
# COMPACT_ATOMS: atom_id res chain seq x y z
N MET A 1 -33.28 -9.83 52.88
CA MET A 1 -32.19 -10.35 52.02
C MET A 1 -32.38 -9.73 50.64
N ARG A 2 -31.42 -8.93 50.17
CA ARG A 2 -31.56 -8.10 48.95
C ARG A 2 -30.67 -8.72 47.87
N VAL A 3 -31.29 -9.29 46.84
CA VAL A 3 -30.59 -9.91 45.70
C VAL A 3 -30.19 -8.80 44.73
N GLN A 4 -28.89 -8.60 44.51
CA GLN A 4 -28.37 -7.69 43.49
C GLN A 4 -28.29 -8.44 42.14
N PRO A 5 -28.91 -7.93 41.06
CA PRO A 5 -28.70 -8.51 39.74
C PRO A 5 -27.35 -8.05 39.20
N PHE A 6 -26.37 -8.94 39.14
CA PHE A 6 -25.18 -8.77 38.32
C PHE A 6 -25.59 -8.91 36.85
N ILE A 7 -25.91 -7.79 36.21
CA ILE A 7 -26.15 -7.76 34.77
C ILE A 7 -24.79 -7.74 34.09
N THR A 8 -24.29 -8.92 33.73
CA THR A 8 -23.10 -9.07 32.90
C THR A 8 -23.42 -8.65 31.47
N SER A 9 -23.06 -7.41 31.12
CA SER A 9 -23.12 -6.89 29.75
C SER A 9 -22.12 -7.64 28.86
N PHE A 10 -22.63 -8.54 28.03
CA PHE A 10 -21.84 -9.23 27.01
C PHE A 10 -21.82 -8.35 25.76
N PHE A 11 -20.80 -7.50 25.62
CA PHE A 11 -20.58 -6.73 24.41
C PHE A 11 -20.06 -7.68 23.32
N LEU A 12 -20.95 -8.11 22.42
CA LEU A 12 -20.56 -8.75 21.17
C LEU A 12 -19.85 -7.70 20.30
N ALA A 13 -18.52 -7.68 20.37
CA ALA A 13 -17.69 -6.94 19.43
C ALA A 13 -17.84 -7.61 18.06
N VAL A 14 -18.66 -7.01 17.19
CA VAL A 14 -18.66 -7.31 15.77
C VAL A 14 -17.38 -6.74 15.20
N SER A 15 -16.34 -7.58 15.10
CA SER A 15 -15.15 -7.28 14.32
C SER A 15 -15.56 -7.29 12.85
N ILE A 16 -15.94 -6.12 12.33
CA ILE A 16 -15.94 -5.87 10.89
C ILE A 16 -14.50 -5.91 10.43
N ALA A 17 -14.04 -7.10 10.05
CA ALA A 17 -12.85 -7.25 9.22
C ALA A 17 -13.20 -6.62 7.87
N THR A 18 -12.89 -5.34 7.71
CA THR A 18 -12.70 -4.76 6.37
C THR A 18 -11.46 -5.44 5.82
N ALA A 19 -11.64 -6.53 5.08
CA ALA A 19 -10.65 -6.90 4.10
C ALA A 19 -10.56 -5.70 3.16
N ALA A 20 -9.55 -4.86 3.37
CA ALA A 20 -9.06 -4.01 2.31
C ALA A 20 -8.43 -4.99 1.32
N ASP A 21 -9.29 -5.60 0.50
CA ASP A 21 -8.91 -6.19 -0.76
C ASP A 21 -8.41 -5.00 -1.56
N GLY A 22 -7.15 -4.63 -1.34
CA GLY A 22 -6.48 -3.63 -2.14
C GLY A 22 -6.58 -4.17 -3.55
N GLU A 23 -7.37 -3.51 -4.38
CA GLU A 23 -7.42 -3.80 -5.81
C GLU A 23 -5.96 -3.80 -6.26
N THR A 24 -5.43 -5.00 -6.49
CA THR A 24 -4.05 -5.20 -6.87
C THR A 24 -3.97 -4.65 -8.27
N CYS A 25 -3.68 -3.36 -8.36
CA CYS A 25 -3.40 -2.76 -9.62
C CYS A 25 -2.08 -3.35 -10.08
N GLU A 26 -2.19 -4.42 -10.87
CA GLU A 26 -1.06 -5.08 -11.49
C GLU A 26 -0.47 -4.07 -12.47
N ASN A 27 0.51 -3.30 -11.98
CA ASN A 27 1.21 -2.29 -12.75
C ASN A 27 1.61 -2.91 -14.10
N GLY A 28 1.18 -2.30 -15.20
CA GLY A 28 1.05 -2.95 -16.51
C GLY A 28 2.30 -3.64 -17.10
N LEU A 29 3.50 -3.41 -16.54
CA LEU A 29 4.74 -4.14 -16.86
C LEU A 29 5.56 -4.60 -15.64
N ALA A 30 5.23 -4.14 -14.43
CA ALA A 30 5.95 -4.48 -13.20
C ALA A 30 5.31 -5.71 -12.52
N GLN A 31 5.24 -6.83 -13.26
CA GLN A 31 4.64 -8.07 -12.77
C GLN A 31 5.30 -8.53 -11.48
N GLY A 32 4.49 -8.72 -10.43
CA GLY A 32 4.95 -9.12 -9.10
C GLY A 32 5.50 -7.97 -8.24
N CYS A 33 5.57 -6.75 -8.75
CA CYS A 33 5.93 -5.57 -7.96
C CYS A 33 4.70 -5.01 -7.24
N ASN A 34 4.91 -4.51 -6.02
CA ASN A 34 3.87 -3.97 -5.17
C ASN A 34 4.21 -2.53 -4.75
N TRP A 35 3.23 -1.63 -4.86
CA TRP A 35 3.34 -0.32 -4.25
C TRP A 35 3.01 -0.40 -2.76
N GLU A 36 3.89 0.18 -1.95
CA GLU A 36 3.71 0.41 -0.52
C GLU A 36 3.29 1.86 -0.29
N GLY A 37 2.30 2.06 0.58
CA GLY A 37 1.78 3.38 0.96
C GLY A 37 0.38 3.61 0.41
N THR A 38 -0.61 3.81 1.29
CA THR A 38 -2.02 3.97 0.90
C THR A 38 -2.46 5.42 1.11
N ALA A 39 -3.17 5.98 0.14
CA ALA A 39 -3.73 7.33 0.27
C ALA A 39 -4.79 7.37 1.40
N PRO A 40 -5.02 8.52 2.06
CA PRO A 40 -4.39 9.82 1.82
C PRO A 40 -3.04 10.04 2.53
N PHE A 41 -2.68 9.18 3.49
CA PHE A 41 -1.42 9.29 4.26
C PHE A 41 -0.47 8.17 3.83
N CYS A 42 0.36 8.45 2.82
CA CYS A 42 1.26 7.47 2.21
C CYS A 42 2.60 7.48 2.93
N ASP A 43 2.68 7.05 4.18
CA ASP A 43 3.93 7.14 4.97
C ASP A 43 4.92 6.02 4.62
N ALA A 44 5.26 5.85 3.34
CA ALA A 44 6.24 4.85 2.92
C ALA A 44 7.65 5.19 3.43
N SER A 45 8.47 4.16 3.58
CA SER A 45 9.84 4.29 4.10
C SER A 45 10.74 5.21 3.24
N ASP A 46 11.74 5.86 3.86
CA ASP A 46 12.70 6.75 3.17
C ASP A 46 13.96 6.00 2.71
N HIS A 47 13.77 4.78 2.23
CA HIS A 47 14.87 4.01 1.68
C HIS A 47 15.23 4.51 0.27
N PRO A 48 16.53 4.56 -0.08
CA PRO A 48 16.92 4.94 -1.43
C PRO A 48 16.52 3.88 -2.45
N VAL A 49 16.29 4.28 -3.70
CA VAL A 49 16.12 3.34 -4.83
C VAL A 49 17.34 2.40 -4.91
N GLY A 50 17.08 1.11 -5.08
CA GLY A 50 18.06 0.02 -5.03
C GLY A 50 18.24 -0.60 -3.65
N TYR A 51 17.63 -0.03 -2.60
CA TYR A 51 17.60 -0.64 -1.28
C TYR A 51 16.89 -2.00 -1.33
N LYS A 52 17.39 -2.96 -0.55
CA LYS A 52 16.92 -4.34 -0.54
C LYS A 52 16.46 -4.72 0.84
N ASP A 53 15.27 -5.29 0.93
CA ASP A 53 14.72 -5.82 2.17
C ASP A 53 14.01 -7.14 1.90
N ASN A 54 14.34 -8.19 2.65
CA ASN A 54 13.64 -9.48 2.61
C ASN A 54 13.38 -10.06 1.20
N GLY A 55 14.30 -9.86 0.24
CA GLY A 55 14.15 -10.35 -1.14
C GLY A 55 13.44 -9.40 -2.11
N TRP A 56 12.95 -8.28 -1.60
CA TRP A 56 12.39 -7.17 -2.35
C TRP A 56 13.43 -6.08 -2.57
N THR A 57 13.28 -5.33 -3.65
CA THR A 57 14.12 -4.17 -4.00
C THR A 57 13.21 -2.98 -4.26
N LEU A 58 13.52 -1.84 -3.65
CA LEU A 58 12.83 -0.58 -3.95
C LEU A 58 13.31 -0.09 -5.32
N VAL A 59 12.42 0.02 -6.29
CA VAL A 59 12.77 0.37 -7.69
C VAL A 59 12.22 1.72 -8.15
N ALA A 60 11.22 2.25 -7.45
CA ALA A 60 10.57 3.51 -7.77
C ALA A 60 9.96 4.14 -6.53
N THR A 61 9.74 5.45 -6.57
CA THR A 61 9.08 6.20 -5.49
C THR A 61 8.38 7.44 -6.03
N THR A 62 7.16 7.70 -5.54
CA THR A 62 6.45 8.95 -5.89
C THR A 62 7.00 10.17 -5.13
N LYS A 63 8.05 10.01 -4.31
CA LYS A 63 8.69 11.12 -3.60
C LYS A 63 9.36 12.12 -4.54
N TYR A 64 9.97 11.59 -5.61
CA TYR A 64 10.74 12.37 -6.57
C TYR A 64 10.34 12.10 -8.02
N GLU A 65 9.65 10.98 -8.31
CA GLU A 65 9.15 10.66 -9.64
C GLU A 65 7.69 11.15 -9.76
N ASP A 66 7.39 11.82 -10.87
CA ASP A 66 6.01 12.14 -11.23
C ASP A 66 5.33 10.96 -11.93
N HIS A 67 4.00 11.07 -12.05
CA HIS A 67 3.17 10.11 -12.77
C HIS A 67 3.71 9.78 -14.17
N THR A 68 4.06 10.79 -14.94
CA THR A 68 4.42 10.64 -16.35
C THR A 68 5.73 9.87 -16.48
N ALA A 69 6.70 10.10 -15.59
CA ALA A 69 7.92 9.32 -15.52
C ALA A 69 7.63 7.85 -15.20
N LEU A 70 6.79 7.58 -14.20
CA LEU A 70 6.43 6.22 -13.80
C LEU A 70 5.68 5.46 -14.90
N GLU A 71 4.80 6.14 -15.63
CA GLU A 71 4.02 5.56 -16.74
C GLU A 71 4.93 5.26 -17.94
N LEU A 72 5.80 6.20 -18.33
CA LEU A 72 6.76 6.01 -19.44
C LEU A 72 7.74 4.85 -19.17
N GLU A 73 8.10 4.63 -17.91
CA GLU A 73 8.95 3.51 -17.50
C GLU A 73 8.19 2.20 -17.29
N GLY A 74 6.86 2.19 -17.48
CA GLY A 74 6.04 1.00 -17.30
C GLY A 74 5.86 0.57 -15.84
N LYS A 75 6.25 1.42 -14.88
CA LYS A 75 6.17 1.15 -13.44
C LYS A 75 4.75 1.26 -12.89
N ILE A 76 3.88 1.99 -13.58
CA ILE A 76 2.45 2.13 -13.26
C ILE A 76 1.67 2.37 -14.56
N SER A 77 0.43 1.87 -14.65
CA SER A 77 -0.48 2.30 -15.73
C SER A 77 -1.22 3.57 -15.33
N LEU A 78 -1.74 4.34 -16.29
CA LEU A 78 -2.59 5.49 -16.01
C LEU A 78 -3.77 5.12 -15.10
N GLU A 79 -4.45 4.01 -15.37
CA GLU A 79 -5.56 3.50 -14.57
C GLU A 79 -5.13 3.22 -13.11
N CYS A 80 -3.97 2.58 -12.92
CA CYS A 80 -3.43 2.35 -11.58
C CYS A 80 -3.03 3.64 -10.88
N TYR A 81 -2.54 4.63 -11.61
CA TYR A 81 -2.19 5.90 -11.03
C TYR A 81 -3.42 6.67 -10.56
N GLU A 82 -4.49 6.70 -11.36
CA GLU A 82 -5.75 7.37 -11.00
C GLU A 82 -6.42 6.74 -9.78
N ILE A 83 -6.39 5.41 -9.66
CA ILE A 83 -7.00 4.69 -8.55
C ILE A 83 -6.12 4.71 -7.30
N TYR A 84 -4.82 4.43 -7.46
CA TYR A 84 -3.92 4.14 -6.34
C TYR A 84 -2.79 5.16 -6.18
N GLY A 85 -2.23 5.69 -7.27
CA GLY A 85 -0.98 6.47 -7.28
C GLY A 85 -1.11 7.96 -6.94
N ALA A 86 -2.25 8.60 -7.24
CA ALA A 86 -2.36 10.07 -7.23
C ALA A 86 -2.68 10.72 -5.86
N GLY A 87 -2.98 9.93 -4.82
CA GLY A 87 -3.79 10.40 -3.69
C GLY A 87 -3.08 10.84 -2.40
N CYS A 88 -1.75 10.98 -2.36
CA CYS A 88 -1.06 11.27 -1.10
C CYS A 88 -1.18 12.75 -0.71
N VAL A 89 -1.84 13.03 0.41
CA VAL A 89 -1.85 14.35 1.06
C VAL A 89 -0.55 14.59 1.82
N THR A 90 -0.01 13.54 2.43
CA THR A 90 1.33 13.53 3.05
C THR A 90 2.07 12.23 2.71
N GLY A 91 3.40 12.29 2.76
CA GLY A 91 4.26 11.16 2.45
C GLY A 91 4.37 10.87 0.94
N TRP A 92 4.75 9.65 0.59
CA TRP A 92 4.94 9.14 -0.76
C TRP A 92 4.74 7.62 -0.81
N LYS A 93 4.74 7.03 -2.00
CA LYS A 93 4.63 5.58 -2.18
C LYS A 93 5.97 5.02 -2.66
N ASN A 94 6.24 3.77 -2.34
CA ASN A 94 7.42 3.04 -2.82
C ASN A 94 7.01 1.83 -3.64
N LEU A 95 7.61 1.63 -4.81
CA LEU A 95 7.43 0.42 -5.60
C LEU A 95 8.51 -0.58 -5.22
N TRP A 96 8.07 -1.71 -4.67
CA TRP A 96 8.93 -2.83 -4.32
C TRP A 96 8.75 -3.95 -5.32
N CYS A 97 9.84 -4.42 -5.90
CA CYS A 97 9.83 -5.58 -6.78
C CYS A 97 10.58 -6.74 -6.13
N PRO A 98 10.10 -7.99 -6.25
CA PRO A 98 10.90 -9.13 -5.89
C PRO A 98 12.13 -9.14 -6.79
N ARG A 99 13.26 -9.62 -6.27
CA ARG A 99 14.44 -9.84 -7.12
C ARG A 99 14.02 -10.74 -8.29
N MET A 100 14.03 -10.21 -9.51
CA MET A 100 13.94 -11.04 -10.71
C MET A 100 15.11 -12.01 -10.64
N ILE A 101 14.80 -13.28 -10.40
CA ILE A 101 15.76 -14.37 -10.57
C ILE A 101 15.93 -14.47 -12.09
N SER A 102 16.97 -13.86 -12.64
CA SER A 102 17.40 -14.13 -14.03
C SER A 102 18.19 -15.42 -14.07
#